data_AF-A0A167TWG4-F1
#
_entry.id   AF-A0A167TWG4-F1
#
_cell.length_a   1.000
_cell.length_b   1.000
_cell.length_c   1.000
_cell.angle_alpha   90.00
_cell.angle_beta   90.00
_cell.angle_gamma   90.00
#
_symmetry.space_group_name_H-M   'P 1'
#
loop_
_entity.id
_entity.type
_entity.pdbx_description
1 polymer ?
#
loop_
_entity_poly.entity_id
_entity_poly.type
_entity_poly.pdbx_seq_one_letter_code
_entity_poly.pdbx_strand_id
1 'polypeptide(L)'
;MVELYRLDLILNLLVVPRFTIVLIGMGTILESGEKMRQPTKEEVVDKLKMILQGKLTREEAADWASEYVMQDEPNISDETVWELLQIVSGVDLKDGPDEYLHVEQDVMDWITKYSD
;
A
#
# COMPACT_ATOMS: atom_id res chain seq x y z
N MET A 1 20.18 -12.44 38.47
CA MET A 1 20.08 -13.59 37.56
C MET A 1 20.04 -13.02 36.14
N VAL A 2 21.17 -13.21 35.41
CA VAL A 2 21.44 -13.15 33.95
C VAL A 2 20.97 -11.93 33.11
N GLU A 3 21.89 -11.07 32.62
CA GLU A 3 22.62 -11.06 31.30
C GLU A 3 21.85 -10.24 30.24
N LEU A 4 22.23 -9.03 29.79
CA LEU A 4 23.42 -8.58 29.04
C LEU A 4 23.78 -9.39 27.78
N TYR A 5 23.00 -9.19 26.71
CA TYR A 5 23.45 -9.23 25.30
C TYR A 5 22.81 -8.01 24.59
N ARG A 6 23.48 -6.86 24.34
CA ARG A 6 24.40 -6.63 23.20
C ARG A 6 23.75 -7.21 21.93
N LEU A 7 23.17 -6.43 21.02
CA LEU A 7 23.89 -5.63 20.03
C LEU A 7 22.90 -5.10 18.95
N ASP A 8 23.22 -3.94 18.38
CA ASP A 8 23.00 -3.57 16.98
C ASP A 8 21.57 -3.41 16.41
N LEU A 9 20.92 -2.24 16.65
CA LEU A 9 20.29 -1.48 15.54
C LEU A 9 19.94 -0.03 15.95
N ILE A 10 20.94 0.73 16.38
CA ILE A 10 20.88 2.21 16.38
C ILE A 10 21.02 2.77 14.93
N LEU A 11 21.15 1.93 13.89
CA LEU A 11 21.21 2.38 12.50
C LEU A 11 20.11 1.67 11.69
N ASN A 12 18.97 2.33 11.40
CA ASN A 12 18.31 2.29 10.06
C ASN A 12 16.88 2.82 9.95
N LEU A 13 16.30 3.57 10.91
CA LEU A 13 15.04 4.29 10.62
C LEU A 13 15.12 5.81 10.75
N LEU A 14 16.31 6.36 10.54
CA LEU A 14 16.44 7.68 9.91
C LEU A 14 16.06 7.53 8.43
N VAL A 15 14.77 7.57 8.11
CA VAL A 15 14.09 8.30 6.99
C VAL A 15 12.60 7.90 7.04
N VAL A 16 11.85 8.49 7.96
CA VAL A 16 10.40 8.71 7.74
C VAL A 16 10.19 10.22 7.79
N PRO A 17 10.00 10.90 6.64
CA PRO A 17 9.82 12.34 6.64
C PRO A 17 8.38 12.66 7.06
N ARG A 18 8.28 13.53 8.07
CA ARG A 18 7.10 14.16 8.66
C ARG A 18 6.24 13.24 9.52
N PHE A 19 6.39 13.35 10.83
CA PHE A 19 5.41 14.00 11.72
C PHE A 19 6.01 14.05 13.13
N THR A 20 6.75 15.12 13.41
CA THR A 20 7.08 15.48 14.80
C THR A 20 5.80 15.96 15.47
N ILE A 21 5.02 15.05 16.04
CA ILE A 21 3.99 15.42 17.03
C ILE A 21 4.62 15.19 18.40
N VAL A 22 5.01 16.31 19.00
CA VAL A 22 5.59 16.41 20.34
C VAL A 22 4.59 15.89 21.37
N LEU A 23 5.04 14.89 22.14
CA LEU A 23 4.42 14.30 23.33
C LEU A 23 4.23 15.30 24.48
N ILE A 24 3.34 16.29 24.37
CA ILE A 24 2.90 17.09 25.53
C ILE A 24 1.38 17.30 25.48
N GLY A 25 0.65 16.52 26.28
CA GLY A 25 -0.76 16.75 26.56
C GLY A 25 -1.60 15.49 26.45
N MET A 26 -1.72 14.77 27.56
CA MET A 26 -2.65 13.66 27.71
C MET A 26 -4.10 14.19 27.59
N GLY A 27 -4.68 14.02 26.41
CA GLY A 27 -6.06 14.35 26.10
C GLY A 27 -6.40 13.63 24.80
N THR A 28 -7.16 12.56 24.92
CA THR A 28 -7.67 11.69 23.84
C THR A 28 -7.91 12.47 22.54
N ILE A 29 -6.98 12.35 21.58
CA ILE A 29 -7.35 12.58 20.19
C ILE A 29 -8.17 11.34 19.85
N LEU A 30 -9.49 11.46 20.01
CA LEU A 30 -10.41 10.67 19.21
C LEU A 30 -10.03 11.02 17.78
N GLU A 31 -9.25 10.15 17.15
CA GLU A 31 -9.12 10.14 15.71
C GLU A 31 -10.54 9.88 15.19
N SER A 32 -11.31 10.95 15.01
CA SER A 32 -12.43 10.91 14.08
C SER A 32 -11.80 10.81 12.70
N GLY A 33 -11.24 9.64 12.40
CA GLY A 33 -10.68 9.34 11.10
C GLY A 33 -11.79 9.59 10.10
N GLU A 34 -11.61 10.58 9.23
CA GLU A 34 -12.49 10.70 8.09
C GLU A 34 -12.41 9.38 7.34
N LYS A 35 -13.53 8.66 7.34
CA LYS A 35 -13.61 7.34 6.75
C LYS A 35 -13.33 7.49 5.25
N MET A 36 -12.20 6.97 4.79
CA MET A 36 -11.84 7.06 3.37
C MET A 36 -12.96 6.48 2.51
N ARG A 37 -13.27 7.19 1.42
CA ARG A 37 -14.23 6.70 0.44
C ARG A 37 -13.69 5.40 -0.15
N GLN A 38 -14.53 4.37 -0.18
CA GLN A 38 -14.18 3.12 -0.85
C GLN A 38 -13.97 3.37 -2.36
N PRO A 39 -12.87 2.86 -2.94
CA PRO A 39 -12.65 2.95 -4.36
C PRO A 39 -13.64 2.04 -5.11
N THR A 40 -13.93 2.38 -6.36
CA THR A 40 -14.72 1.51 -7.23
C THR A 40 -13.82 0.49 -7.93
N LYS A 41 -14.40 -0.61 -8.44
CA LYS A 41 -13.69 -1.58 -9.28
C LYS A 41 -12.99 -0.89 -10.46
N GLU A 42 -13.72 0.02 -11.13
CA GLU A 42 -13.21 0.79 -12.28
C GLU A 42 -12.00 1.64 -11.89
N GLU A 43 -12.03 2.31 -10.72
CA GLU A 43 -10.91 3.12 -10.25
C GLU A 43 -9.65 2.29 -10.02
N VAL A 44 -9.78 1.09 -9.45
CA VAL A 44 -8.62 0.19 -9.22
C VAL A 44 -8.10 -0.36 -10.55
N VAL A 45 -8.99 -0.76 -11.46
CA VAL A 45 -8.61 -1.25 -12.81
C VAL A 45 -7.92 -0.14 -13.62
N ASP A 46 -8.37 1.11 -13.49
CA ASP A 46 -7.75 2.23 -14.18
C ASP A 46 -6.33 2.52 -13.67
N LYS A 47 -6.01 2.26 -12.40
CA LYS A 47 -4.61 2.30 -11.92
C LYS A 47 -3.72 1.33 -12.69
N LEU A 48 -4.18 0.09 -12.87
CA LEU A 48 -3.45 -0.91 -13.66
C LEU A 48 -3.27 -0.47 -15.13
N LYS A 49 -4.32 0.10 -15.75
CA LYS A 49 -4.21 0.65 -17.11
C LYS A 49 -3.21 1.82 -17.19
N MET A 50 -3.17 2.69 -16.17
CA MET A 50 -2.23 3.81 -16.12
C MET A 50 -0.77 3.34 -15.99
N ILE A 51 -0.52 2.22 -15.28
CA ILE A 51 0.80 1.56 -15.25
C ILE A 51 1.22 1.16 -16.67
N LEU A 52 0.38 0.43 -17.40
CA LEU A 52 0.68 0.00 -18.78
C LEU A 52 0.88 1.16 -19.76
N GLN A 53 0.27 2.32 -19.48
CA GLN A 53 0.43 3.54 -20.27
C GLN A 53 1.67 4.37 -19.86
N GLY A 54 2.40 3.96 -18.82
CA GLY A 54 3.53 4.72 -18.26
C GLY A 54 3.12 6.05 -17.62
N LYS A 55 1.84 6.21 -17.26
CA LYS A 55 1.30 7.44 -16.62
C LYS A 55 1.35 7.41 -15.10
N LEU A 56 1.55 6.23 -14.53
CA LEU A 56 1.66 5.97 -13.09
C LEU A 56 2.75 4.91 -12.93
N THR A 57 3.68 5.10 -11.98
CA THR A 57 4.64 4.03 -11.69
C THR A 57 3.97 2.90 -10.90
N ARG A 58 4.63 1.74 -10.84
CA ARG A 58 4.13 0.61 -10.05
C ARG A 58 4.12 0.93 -8.56
N GLU A 59 5.15 1.63 -8.09
CA GLU A 59 5.29 2.10 -6.72
C GLU A 59 4.17 3.08 -6.36
N GLU A 60 3.89 4.08 -7.21
CA GLU A 60 2.79 5.03 -6.96
C GLU A 60 1.42 4.34 -6.89
N ALA A 61 1.21 3.28 -7.67
CA ALA A 61 -0.01 2.49 -7.62
C ALA A 61 -0.09 1.63 -6.35
N ALA A 62 1.02 0.99 -5.98
CA ALA A 62 1.11 0.15 -4.78
C ALA A 62 0.94 0.96 -3.50
N ASP A 63 1.57 2.13 -3.41
CA ASP A 63 1.42 3.08 -2.29
C ASP A 63 -0.06 3.48 -2.14
N TRP A 64 -0.71 3.87 -3.24
CA TRP A 64 -2.13 4.22 -3.23
C TRP A 64 -3.04 3.09 -2.76
N ALA A 65 -2.81 1.85 -3.21
CA ALA A 65 -3.62 0.71 -2.78
C ALA A 65 -3.35 0.34 -1.32
N SER A 66 -2.12 0.50 -0.86
CA SER A 66 -1.69 0.21 0.52
C SER A 66 -2.41 1.09 1.55
N GLU A 67 -2.79 2.32 1.19
CA GLU A 67 -3.63 3.20 2.05
C GLU A 67 -4.96 2.55 2.46
N TYR A 68 -5.49 1.63 1.65
CA TYR A 68 -6.71 0.87 1.96
C TYR A 68 -6.40 -0.46 2.65
N VAL A 69 -5.41 -1.19 2.16
CA VAL A 69 -5.09 -2.56 2.63
C VAL A 69 -4.45 -2.57 4.01
N MET A 70 -3.66 -1.54 4.36
CA MET A 70 -2.92 -1.48 5.63
C MET A 70 -3.72 -0.85 6.79
N GLN A 71 -5.01 -0.57 6.62
CA GLN A 71 -5.85 -0.10 7.72
C GLN A 71 -6.04 -1.22 8.75
N ASP A 72 -6.09 -0.87 10.04
CA ASP A 72 -6.36 -1.83 11.12
C ASP A 72 -7.73 -2.52 10.96
N GLU A 73 -8.72 -1.76 10.48
CA GLU A 73 -10.07 -2.24 10.14
C GLU A 73 -10.44 -1.78 8.71
N PRO A 74 -9.98 -2.49 7.65
CA PRO A 74 -10.27 -2.11 6.27
C PRO A 74 -11.76 -2.13 6.01
N ASN A 75 -12.31 -0.97 5.64
CA ASN A 75 -13.72 -0.85 5.30
C ASN A 75 -13.90 -0.93 3.77
N ILE A 76 -13.67 -2.11 3.18
CA ILE A 76 -13.97 -2.40 1.78
C ILE A 76 -15.05 -3.48 1.75
N SER A 77 -16.26 -3.11 1.33
CA SER A 77 -17.41 -4.02 1.34
C SER A 77 -17.53 -4.87 0.09
N ASP A 78 -16.95 -4.41 -1.02
CA ASP A 78 -16.94 -5.15 -2.28
C ASP A 78 -15.72 -6.08 -2.31
N GLU A 79 -15.97 -7.39 -2.28
CA GLU A 79 -14.92 -8.42 -2.27
C GLU A 79 -14.03 -8.38 -3.52
N THR A 80 -14.59 -8.00 -4.69
CA THR A 80 -13.81 -7.87 -5.93
C THR A 80 -12.88 -6.67 -5.85
N VAL A 81 -13.35 -5.55 -5.30
CA VAL A 81 -12.51 -4.37 -5.04
C VAL A 81 -11.42 -4.70 -4.02
N TRP A 82 -11.73 -5.47 -2.98
CA TRP A 82 -10.75 -5.91 -1.99
C TRP A 82 -9.65 -6.76 -2.63
N GLU A 83 -9.99 -7.79 -3.40
CA GLU A 83 -9.01 -8.64 -4.12
C GLU A 83 -8.13 -7.80 -5.05
N LEU A 84 -8.73 -6.88 -5.81
CA LEU A 84 -8.00 -5.97 -6.69
C LEU A 84 -7.04 -5.05 -5.92
N LEU A 85 -7.45 -4.49 -4.78
CA LEU A 85 -6.58 -3.65 -3.95
C LEU A 85 -5.39 -4.43 -3.41
N GLN A 86 -5.60 -5.68 -2.98
CA GLN A 86 -4.50 -6.54 -2.55
C GLN A 86 -3.50 -6.80 -3.70
N ILE A 87 -3.99 -7.07 -4.91
CA ILE A 87 -3.15 -7.23 -6.10
C ILE A 87 -2.35 -5.94 -6.38
N VAL A 88 -3.03 -4.79 -6.46
CA VAL A 88 -2.39 -3.51 -6.78
C VAL A 88 -1.38 -3.12 -5.70
N SER A 89 -1.64 -3.42 -4.42
CA SER A 89 -0.71 -3.14 -3.32
C SER A 89 0.61 -3.91 -3.40
N GLY A 90 0.69 -4.97 -4.22
CA GLY A 90 1.91 -5.74 -4.44
C GLY A 90 2.47 -5.64 -5.86
N VAL A 91 1.97 -4.73 -6.70
CA VAL A 91 2.37 -4.63 -8.12
C VAL A 91 3.82 -4.15 -8.31
N ASP A 92 4.39 -3.52 -7.28
CA ASP A 92 5.76 -3.02 -7.20
C ASP A 92 6.75 -4.05 -6.63
N LEU A 93 6.28 -5.21 -6.17
CA LEU A 93 7.14 -6.27 -5.65
C LEU A 93 8.19 -6.66 -6.69
N LYS A 94 9.44 -6.79 -6.24
CA LYS A 94 10.61 -7.09 -7.06
C LYS A 94 11.08 -8.53 -6.86
N ASP A 95 11.45 -9.18 -7.96
CA ASP A 95 12.15 -10.48 -7.97
C ASP A 95 13.67 -10.31 -8.23
N GLY A 96 14.10 -9.07 -8.52
CA GLY A 96 15.49 -8.69 -8.64
C GLY A 96 15.69 -7.17 -8.53
N PRO A 97 16.93 -6.65 -8.54
CA PRO A 97 17.19 -5.20 -8.38
C PRO A 97 16.43 -4.33 -9.39
N ASP A 98 16.33 -4.82 -10.64
CA ASP A 98 15.75 -4.12 -11.79
C ASP A 98 14.58 -4.90 -12.42
N GLU A 99 14.02 -5.88 -11.70
CA GLU A 99 12.97 -6.77 -12.22
C GLU A 99 11.80 -6.87 -11.24
N TYR A 100 10.60 -6.61 -11.75
CA TYR A 100 9.36 -6.82 -11.00
C TYR A 100 8.97 -8.29 -10.98
N LEU A 101 8.44 -8.75 -9.85
CA LEU A 101 7.87 -10.08 -9.68
C LEU A 101 6.73 -10.35 -10.69
N HIS A 102 5.96 -9.32 -10.99
CA HIS A 102 4.82 -9.39 -11.91
C HIS A 102 5.14 -8.70 -13.23
N VAL A 103 5.10 -9.42 -14.34
CA VAL A 103 5.39 -8.89 -15.68
C VAL A 103 4.20 -8.09 -16.23
N GLU A 104 4.40 -7.36 -17.33
CA GLU A 104 3.29 -6.61 -17.97
C GLU A 104 2.13 -7.51 -18.38
N GLN A 105 2.39 -8.78 -18.73
CA GLN A 105 1.35 -9.74 -19.06
C GLN A 105 0.43 -10.03 -17.88
N ASP A 106 0.95 -10.16 -16.66
CA ASP A 106 0.13 -10.37 -15.46
C ASP A 106 -0.82 -9.18 -15.24
N VAL A 107 -0.30 -7.95 -15.43
CA VAL A 107 -1.10 -6.72 -15.33
C VAL A 107 -2.22 -6.70 -16.38
N MET A 108 -1.93 -7.09 -17.61
CA MET A 108 -2.96 -7.21 -18.66
C MET A 108 -4.00 -8.27 -18.31
N ASP A 109 -3.58 -9.43 -17.81
CA ASP A 109 -4.48 -10.53 -17.44
C ASP A 109 -5.42 -10.13 -16.30
N TRP A 110 -4.94 -9.38 -15.31
CA TRP A 110 -5.79 -8.81 -14.26
C TRP A 110 -6.78 -7.78 -14.81
N ILE A 111 -6.34 -6.87 -15.67
CA ILE A 111 -7.26 -5.90 -16.30
C ILE A 111 -8.36 -6.65 -17.04
N THR A 112 -8.03 -7.68 -17.82
CA THR A 112 -9.03 -8.51 -18.53
C THR A 112 -9.97 -9.21 -17.54
N LYS A 113 -9.43 -9.88 -16.51
CA LYS A 113 -10.23 -10.60 -15.50
C LYS A 113 -11.28 -9.71 -14.82
N TYR A 114 -10.97 -8.43 -14.58
CA TYR A 114 -11.83 -7.54 -13.78
C TYR A 114 -12.54 -6.44 -14.58
N SER A 115 -12.33 -6.36 -15.89
CA SER A 115 -13.03 -5.40 -16.77
C SER A 115 -14.42 -5.89 -17.22
N ASP A 116 -14.71 -7.18 -17.05
CA ASP A 116 -16.04 -7.77 -17.27
C ASP A 116 -17.01 -7.43 -16.13
#